data_AF-A0A6M3KSN9-F1
#
_entry.id   AF-A0A6M3KSN9-F1
#
_cell.length_a   1.000
_cell.length_b   1.000
_cell.length_c   1.000
_cell.angle_alpha   90.00
_cell.angle_beta   90.00
_cell.angle_gamma   90.00
#
_symmetry.space_group_name_H-M   'P 1'
#
loop_
_entity.id
_entity.type
_entity.pdbx_description
1 polymer ?
#
loop_
_entity_poly.entity_id
_entity_poly.type
_entity_poly.pdbx_seq_one_letter_code
_entity_poly.pdbx_strand_id
1 'polypeptide(L)' 'MKKKVFVNIEDVLRIQKERSKINRLKFRNIAWCKDHKEIHIPQEIKDDWELCGLNNCDFITTNMYKTKPPHQIQIGGK' A
#
# COMPACT_ATOMS: atom_id res chain seq x y z
N MET A 1 -30.67 18.77 -4.79
CA MET A 1 -30.82 17.30 -4.66
C MET A 1 -29.47 16.64 -4.88
N LYS A 2 -28.99 15.77 -3.98
CA LYS A 2 -27.73 15.04 -4.20
C LYS A 2 -27.93 14.01 -5.31
N LYS A 3 -27.05 14.02 -6.31
CA LYS A 3 -27.07 13.07 -7.44
C LYS A 3 -26.76 11.67 -6.88
N LYS A 4 -27.60 10.67 -7.18
CA LYS A 4 -27.32 9.27 -6.81
C LYS A 4 -26.24 8.73 -7.74
N VAL A 5 -25.30 7.96 -7.17
CA VAL A 5 -24.27 7.24 -7.92
C VAL A 5 -24.69 5.77 -7.96
N PHE A 6 -24.74 5.18 -9.15
CA PHE A 6 -24.98 3.75 -9.31
C PHE A 6 -23.66 3.00 -9.13
N VAL A 7 -23.66 2.00 -8.26
CA VAL A 7 -22.51 1.14 -7.97
C VAL A 7 -22.93 -0.29 -8.21
N ASN A 8 -22.16 -1.02 -9.03
CA ASN A 8 -22.38 -2.43 -9.28
C ASN A 8 -21.87 -3.25 -8.08
N ILE A 9 -22.70 -4.15 -7.54
CA ILE A 9 -22.37 -4.94 -6.34
C ILE A 9 -21.32 -6.01 -6.67
N GLU A 10 -21.40 -6.62 -7.84
CA GLU A 10 -20.48 -7.65 -8.30
C GLU A 10 -19.04 -7.10 -8.39
N ASP A 11 -18.87 -5.85 -8.82
CA ASP A 11 -17.58 -5.16 -8.81
C ASP A 11 -17.03 -4.97 -7.40
N VAL A 12 -17.88 -4.58 -6.45
CA VAL A 12 -17.48 -4.44 -5.04
C VAL A 12 -17.01 -5.78 -4.48
N LEU A 13 -17.75 -6.86 -4.75
CA LEU A 13 -17.39 -8.21 -4.31
C LEU A 13 -16.07 -8.68 -4.94
N ARG A 14 -15.87 -8.41 -6.23
CA ARG A 14 -14.62 -8.72 -6.93
C ARG A 14 -13.44 -7.97 -6.31
N ILE A 15 -13.57 -6.66 -6.08
CA ILE A 15 -12.53 -5.84 -5.44
C ILE A 15 -12.21 -6.35 -4.04
N GLN A 16 -13.23 -6.70 -3.25
CA GLN A 16 -13.02 -7.28 -1.92
C GLN A 16 -12.30 -8.62 -1.95
N LYS A 17 -12.64 -9.49 -2.92
CA LYS A 17 -11.99 -10.78 -3.12
C LYS A 17 -10.51 -10.60 -3.48
N GLU A 18 -10.19 -9.72 -4.40
CA GLU A 18 -8.80 -9.42 -4.77
C GLU A 18 -8.02 -8.81 -3.60
N ARG A 19 -8.62 -7.85 -2.87
CA ARG A 19 -8.04 -7.29 -1.64
C ARG A 19 -7.73 -8.37 -0.60
N SER A 20 -8.66 -9.31 -0.39
CA SER A 20 -8.49 -10.43 0.54
C SER A 20 -7.33 -11.34 0.14
N LYS A 21 -7.14 -11.61 -1.16
CA LYS A 21 -5.98 -12.37 -1.65
C LYS A 21 -4.67 -11.65 -1.34
N ILE A 22 -4.58 -10.35 -1.65
CA ILE A 22 -3.37 -9.54 -1.41
C ILE A 22 -3.04 -9.54 0.09
N ASN A 23 -4.03 -9.37 0.97
CA ASN A 23 -3.84 -9.33 2.42
C ASN A 23 -3.40 -10.67 3.05
N ARG A 24 -3.53 -11.79 2.34
CA ARG A 24 -3.04 -13.10 2.80
C ARG A 24 -1.56 -13.32 2.49
N LEU A 25 -0.98 -12.51 1.62
CA LEU A 25 0.44 -12.57 1.29
C LEU A 25 1.25 -11.82 2.37
N LYS A 26 2.50 -12.23 2.60
CA LYS A 26 3.42 -11.42 3.41
C LYS A 26 3.78 -10.17 2.62
N PHE A 27 3.79 -9.01 3.27
CA PHE A 27 4.03 -7.73 2.60
C PHE A 27 5.36 -7.73 1.84
N ARG A 28 6.41 -8.30 2.44
CA ARG A 28 7.74 -8.43 1.81
C ARG A 28 7.79 -9.28 0.55
N ASN A 29 6.78 -10.13 0.34
CA ASN A 29 6.67 -11.02 -0.82
C ASN A 29 5.83 -10.40 -1.96
N ILE A 30 5.39 -9.15 -1.84
CA ILE A 30 4.60 -8.46 -2.86
C ILE A 30 5.53 -7.52 -3.64
N ALA A 31 5.61 -7.73 -4.95
CA ALA A 31 6.15 -6.76 -5.88
C ALA A 31 5.05 -5.72 -6.16
N TRP A 32 5.26 -4.49 -5.69
CA TRP A 32 4.31 -3.40 -5.88
C TRP A 32 4.66 -2.64 -7.16
N CYS A 33 3.66 -2.36 -7.98
CA CYS A 33 3.86 -1.66 -9.26
C CYS A 33 2.95 -0.43 -9.37
N LYS A 34 3.46 0.61 -10.04
CA LYS A 34 2.70 1.79 -10.44
C LYS A 34 3.05 2.12 -11.90
N ASP A 35 2.04 2.34 -12.74
CA ASP A 35 2.23 2.64 -14.17
C ASP A 35 3.10 1.58 -14.89
N HIS A 36 2.84 0.30 -14.59
CA HIS A 36 3.59 -0.87 -15.09
C HIS A 36 5.08 -0.92 -14.70
N LYS A 37 5.52 -0.11 -13.74
CA LYS A 37 6.88 -0.14 -13.20
C LYS A 37 6.86 -0.56 -11.74
N GLU A 38 7.75 -1.47 -11.37
CA GLU A 38 7.92 -1.85 -9.97
C GLU A 38 8.43 -0.65 -9.15
N ILE A 39 7.83 -0.43 -7.98
CA ILE A 39 8.25 0.59 -7.05
C ILE A 39 9.23 0.00 -6.04
N HIS A 40 10.35 0.68 -5.83
CA HIS A 40 11.29 0.28 -4.79
C HIS A 40 10.71 0.63 -3.42
N ILE A 41 10.58 -0.38 -2.55
CA ILE A 41 10.16 -0.22 -1.16
C ILE A 41 11.30 -0.72 -0.27
N PRO A 42 11.89 0.15 0.58
CA PRO A 42 12.92 -0.24 1.53
C PRO A 42 12.48 -1.41 2.43
N GLN A 43 13.42 -2.28 2.76
CA GLN A 43 13.14 -3.46 3.61
C GLN A 43 12.65 -3.07 5.00
N GLU A 44 13.19 -1.99 5.57
CA GLU A 44 12.75 -1.41 6.85
C GLU A 44 11.24 -1.12 6.87
N ILE A 45 10.71 -0.53 5.79
CA ILE A 45 9.28 -0.25 5.66
C ILE A 45 8.50 -1.56 5.54
N LYS A 46 9.03 -2.56 4.82
CA LYS A 46 8.37 -3.85 4.69
C LYS A 46 8.24 -4.58 6.03
N ASP A 47 9.27 -4.49 6.86
CA ASP A 47 9.31 -5.16 8.16
C ASP A 47 8.44 -4.41 9.19
N ASP A 48 8.52 -3.08 9.24
CA ASP A 48 7.68 -2.25 10.12
C ASP A 48 6.19 -2.40 9.80
N TRP A 49 5.83 -2.48 8.52
CA TRP A 49 4.45 -2.66 8.08
C TRP A 49 3.87 -4.02 8.50
N GLU A 50 4.68 -5.09 8.51
CA GLU A 50 4.28 -6.40 9.04
C GLU A 50 4.02 -6.36 10.55
N LEU A 51 4.68 -5.47 11.30
CA LEU A 51 4.55 -5.35 12.76
C LEU A 51 3.43 -4.41 13.22
N CYS A 52 2.94 -3.54 12.33
CA CYS A 52 1.90 -2.55 12.65
C CYS A 52 0.45 -3.10 12.61
N GLY A 53 0.25 -4.37 12.25
CA GLY A 53 -1.08 -4.99 12.14
C GLY A 53 -1.99 -4.38 11.06
N LEU A 54 -1.41 -3.59 10.16
CA LEU A 54 -2.10 -3.01 9.01
C LEU A 54 -2.25 -4.05 7.90
N ASN A 55 -3.27 -3.89 7.07
CA ASN A 55 -3.43 -4.76 5.92
C ASN A 55 -2.53 -4.29 4.77
N ASN A 56 -2.15 -5.20 3.87
CA ASN A 56 -1.23 -4.88 2.77
C ASN A 56 -1.75 -3.76 1.87
N CYS A 57 -3.06 -3.68 1.63
CA CYS A 57 -3.63 -2.65 0.77
C CYS A 57 -3.67 -1.26 1.41
N ASP A 58 -3.62 -1.14 2.74
CA ASP A 58 -3.55 0.15 3.45
C ASP A 58 -2.24 0.90 3.12
N PHE A 59 -1.21 0.19 2.66
CA PHE A 59 0.07 0.78 2.24
C PHE A 59 -0.10 1.79 1.10
N ILE A 60 -1.08 1.54 0.22
CA ILE A 60 -1.38 2.43 -0.91
C ILE A 60 -2.12 3.68 -0.44
N THR A 61 -3.09 3.53 0.46
CA THR A 61 -3.92 4.65 0.93
C THR A 61 -3.15 5.60 1.84
N THR A 62 -2.18 5.08 2.59
CA THR A 62 -1.27 5.87 3.44
C THR A 62 -0.11 6.52 2.68
N ASN A 63 0.05 6.23 1.39
CA ASN A 63 1.17 6.71 0.56
C ASN A 63 2.57 6.35 1.10
N MET A 64 2.71 5.30 1.91
CA MET A 64 4.01 4.95 2.50
C MET A 64 5.06 4.47 1.50
N TYR A 65 4.66 4.11 0.28
CA TYR A 65 5.62 3.93 -0.82
C TYR A 65 6.37 5.21 -1.23
N LYS A 66 5.93 6.39 -0.77
CA LYS A 66 6.57 7.67 -1.06
C LYS A 66 7.55 8.13 0.02
N THR A 67 7.56 7.50 1.19
CA THR A 67 8.45 7.93 2.29
C THR A 67 9.88 7.47 2.02
N LYS A 68 10.85 8.38 2.19
CA LYS A 68 12.26 8.01 2.20
C LYS A 68 12.56 7.21 3.47
N PRO A 69 13.48 6.23 3.41
CA PRO A 69 13.89 5.51 4.61
C PRO A 69 14.38 6.49 5.69
N PRO A 70 14.11 6.22 6.98
CA PRO A 70 14.43 7.10 8.10
C PRO A 70 15.92 7.45 8.24
N HIS A 71 16.80 6.77 7.51
CA HIS A 71 18.26 6.99 7.52
C HIS A 71 18.78 7.98 6.46
N GLN A 72 17.91 8.68 5.71
CA GLN A 72 18.31 9.82 4.86
C GLN A 72 17.87 11.18 5.43
N ILE A 73 17.96 11.36 6.75
CA ILE A 73 18.03 12.71 7.31
C ILE A 73 19.41 13.25 6.95
N GLN A 74 19.48 14.09 5.92
CA GLN A 74 20.64 14.97 5.73
C GLN A 74 20.75 15.81 7.00
N ILE A 75 21.78 15.57 7.80
CA ILE A 75 22.18 16.47 8.88
C ILE A 75 22.70 17.73 8.18
N GLY A 76 21.79 18.63 7.82
CA GLY A 76 22.09 20.00 7.45
C GLY A 76 22.51 20.75 8.71
N GLY A 77 23.75 20.52 9.15
CA GLY A 77 24.43 21.38 10.11
C GLY A 77 24.66 22.74 9.44
N LYS A 78 24.01 23.76 10.00
CA LYS A 78 24.42 25.16 9.80
C LYS A 78 25.81 25.39 10.37
#